data_AF-A0A453AGG4-F1
#
_entry.id   AF-A0A453AGG4-F1
#
_cell.length_a   1.000
_cell.length_b   1.000
_cell.length_c   1.000
_cell.angle_alpha   90.00
_cell.angle_beta   90.00
_cell.angle_gamma   90.00
#
_symmetry.space_group_name_H-M   'P 1'
#
loop_
_entity.id
_entity.type
_entity.pdbx_description
1 polymer ?
#
loop_
_entity_poly.entity_id
_entity_poly.type
_entity_poly.pdbx_seq_one_letter_code
_entity_poly.pdbx_strand_id
1 'polypeptide(L)'
;QVKVLRSMKPLRLEDVVIGQYKSHTKGGITYPGYTEDKTVPKGSLTPTFAAAALFINNARWDGVPFLMKAGKALHTKQAEIRVQFRHVPGNLYKGSFGTDLDRATNELVIRVQPDEGIYLKINNKIPGL
;
A
#
# COMPACT_ATOMS: atom_id res chain seq x y z
N GLN A 1 11.54 -8.80 -23.11
CA GLN A 1 10.87 -8.78 -21.78
C GLN A 1 10.94 -7.42 -21.04
N VAL A 2 10.95 -6.26 -21.73
CA VAL A 2 11.10 -4.93 -21.05
C VAL A 2 9.99 -3.93 -21.40
N LYS A 3 8.91 -4.37 -22.06
CA LYS A 3 7.87 -3.47 -22.60
C LYS A 3 7.16 -2.67 -21.50
N VAL A 4 6.88 -3.30 -20.35
CA VAL A 4 6.18 -2.65 -19.22
C VAL A 4 7.06 -1.58 -18.58
N LEU A 5 8.31 -1.90 -18.25
CA LEU A 5 9.23 -0.95 -17.62
C LEU A 5 9.55 0.23 -18.54
N ARG A 6 9.64 0.01 -19.85
CA ARG A 6 9.80 1.09 -20.85
C ARG A 6 8.58 2.01 -20.97
N SER A 7 7.39 1.50 -20.65
CA SER A 7 6.14 2.28 -20.64
C SER A 7 5.91 3.01 -19.32
N MET A 8 6.74 2.80 -18.30
CA MET A 8 6.57 3.46 -17.01
C MET A 8 6.94 4.94 -17.10
N LYS A 9 6.06 5.83 -16.60
CA LYS A 9 6.39 7.25 -16.49
C LYS A 9 7.56 7.43 -15.52
N PRO A 10 8.54 8.30 -15.82
CA PRO A 10 9.54 8.71 -14.86
C PRO A 10 8.88 9.25 -13.58
N LEU A 11 9.42 8.85 -12.43
CA LEU A 11 8.93 9.27 -11.13
C LEU A 11 9.31 10.73 -10.86
N ARG A 12 8.37 11.54 -10.38
CA ARG A 12 8.59 12.94 -9.98
C ARG A 12 8.51 13.06 -8.46
N LEU A 13 9.17 14.05 -7.89
CA LEU A 13 9.19 14.23 -6.43
C LEU A 13 7.80 14.45 -5.82
N GLU A 14 6.88 15.08 -6.56
CA GLU A 14 5.48 15.28 -6.14
C GLU A 14 4.69 13.96 -6.05
N ASP A 15 5.13 12.92 -6.74
CA ASP A 15 4.50 11.59 -6.75
C ASP A 15 5.10 10.67 -5.66
N VAL A 16 5.99 11.20 -4.80
CA VAL A 16 6.76 10.44 -3.81
C VAL A 16 6.68 11.06 -2.42
N VAL A 17 6.48 10.21 -1.42
CA VAL A 17 6.65 10.54 -0.02
C VAL A 17 7.79 9.71 0.54
N ILE A 18 8.78 10.37 1.13
CA ILE A 18 9.88 9.72 1.84
C ILE A 18 9.78 10.00 3.34
N GLY A 19 10.33 9.09 4.14
CA GLY A 19 10.39 9.23 5.58
C GLY A 19 11.65 8.59 6.16
N GLN A 20 12.01 9.03 7.36
CA GLN A 20 13.09 8.46 8.16
C GLN A 20 12.54 8.18 9.56
N TYR A 21 12.71 6.94 10.05
CA TYR A 21 12.16 6.56 11.35
C TYR A 21 12.93 7.22 12.50
N LYS A 22 12.18 7.61 13.53
CA LYS A 22 12.70 8.18 14.78
C LYS A 22 12.65 7.14 15.90
N SER A 23 13.25 7.48 17.03
CA SER A 23 13.15 6.68 18.24
C SER A 23 11.69 6.50 18.67
N HIS A 24 11.41 5.33 19.24
CA HIS A 24 10.08 4.96 19.68
C HIS A 24 10.16 4.11 20.94
N THR A 25 9.31 4.39 21.93
CA THR A 25 9.23 3.61 23.17
C THR A 25 7.96 2.77 23.17
N LYS A 26 8.10 1.47 23.37
CA LYS A 26 6.98 0.52 23.45
C LYS A 26 7.25 -0.51 24.55
N GLY A 27 6.31 -0.65 25.48
CA GLY A 27 6.42 -1.62 26.58
C GLY A 27 7.61 -1.35 27.51
N GLY A 28 7.96 -0.09 27.75
CA GLY A 28 9.11 0.30 28.58
C GLY A 28 10.48 0.18 27.88
N ILE A 29 10.53 -0.34 26.65
CA ILE A 29 11.75 -0.46 25.85
C ILE A 29 11.81 0.69 24.85
N THR A 30 12.90 1.44 24.84
CA THR A 30 13.18 2.49 23.86
C THR A 30 14.01 1.92 22.72
N TYR A 31 13.49 2.02 21.50
CA TYR A 31 14.16 1.65 20.27
C TYR A 31 14.80 2.91 19.66
N PRO A 32 16.08 2.87 19.27
CA PRO A 32 16.77 4.04 18.76
C PRO A 32 16.28 4.43 17.36
N GLY A 33 16.34 5.73 17.07
CA GLY A 33 16.09 6.28 15.73
C GLY A 33 17.21 5.99 14.75
N TYR A 34 16.97 6.18 13.45
CA TYR A 34 17.97 5.88 12.41
C TYR A 34 19.27 6.68 12.59
N THR A 35 19.15 7.97 12.93
CA THR A 35 20.30 8.88 13.14
C THR A 35 20.96 8.72 14.51
N GLU A 36 20.40 7.88 15.39
CA GLU A 36 20.98 7.56 16.70
C GLU A 36 21.92 6.35 16.63
N ASP A 37 21.90 5.60 15.52
CA ASP A 37 22.84 4.51 15.24
C ASP A 37 24.25 5.08 15.02
N LYS A 38 25.25 4.55 15.73
CA LYS A 38 26.65 5.00 15.67
C LYS A 38 27.30 4.76 14.31
N THR A 39 26.75 3.86 13.50
CA THR A 39 27.23 3.56 12.14
C THR A 39 26.65 4.51 11.10
N VAL A 40 25.64 5.32 11.45
CA VAL A 40 25.00 6.27 10.55
C VAL A 40 25.66 7.66 10.67
N PRO A 41 26.00 8.32 9.55
CA PRO A 41 26.53 9.68 9.58
C PRO A 41 25.59 10.66 10.26
N LYS A 42 26.14 11.55 11.09
CA LYS A 42 25.38 12.65 11.72
C LYS A 42 24.73 13.52 10.63
N GLY A 43 23.42 13.75 10.74
CA GLY A 43 22.66 14.54 9.77
C GLY A 43 22.26 13.80 8.49
N SER A 44 22.39 12.46 8.44
CA SER A 44 21.95 11.66 7.28
C SER A 44 20.50 11.93 6.90
N LEU A 45 20.27 12.25 5.63
CA LEU A 45 18.94 12.40 5.03
C LEU A 45 18.45 11.11 4.35
N THR A 46 19.09 9.97 4.64
CA THR A 46 18.77 8.68 3.99
C THR A 46 17.34 8.26 4.34
N PRO A 47 16.46 8.05 3.34
CA PRO A 47 15.11 7.56 3.59
C PRO A 47 15.12 6.12 4.12
N THR A 48 14.35 5.86 5.18
CA THR A 48 14.07 4.50 5.68
C THR A 48 12.66 4.04 5.33
N PHE A 49 11.87 4.90 4.72
CA PHE A 49 10.53 4.66 4.18
C PHE A 49 10.37 5.43 2.87
N ALA A 50 9.69 4.84 1.90
CA ALA A 50 9.24 5.51 0.69
C ALA A 50 7.86 4.96 0.28
N ALA A 51 7.00 5.86 -0.18
CA ALA A 51 5.77 5.55 -0.89
C ALA A 51 5.73 6.35 -2.20
N ALA A 52 5.30 5.73 -3.29
CA ALA A 52 5.26 6.35 -4.60
C ALA A 52 4.03 5.93 -5.40
N ALA A 53 3.48 6.85 -6.18
CA ALA A 53 2.46 6.57 -7.19
C ALA A 53 3.11 6.46 -8.57
N LEU A 54 3.02 5.27 -9.19
CA LEU A 54 3.57 5.00 -10.52
C LEU A 54 2.46 4.88 -11.55
N PHE A 55 2.77 5.22 -12.80
CA PHE A 55 1.84 5.08 -13.93
C PHE A 55 2.52 4.39 -15.10
N ILE A 56 1.79 3.49 -15.77
CA ILE A 56 2.28 2.72 -16.91
C ILE A 56 1.50 3.15 -18.16
N ASN A 57 2.18 3.80 -19.10
CA ASN A 57 1.61 4.32 -20.34
C ASN A 57 1.43 3.19 -21.37
N ASN A 58 0.37 2.41 -21.20
CA ASN A 58 -0.11 1.51 -22.23
C ASN A 58 -1.63 1.34 -22.12
N ALA A 59 -2.24 0.76 -23.16
CA ALA A 59 -3.70 0.60 -23.25
C ALA A 59 -4.32 -0.19 -22.08
N ARG A 60 -3.56 -1.06 -21.39
CA ARG A 60 -4.08 -1.86 -20.27
C ARG A 60 -4.13 -1.08 -18.97
N TRP A 61 -3.15 -0.19 -18.74
CA TRP A 61 -2.93 0.46 -17.45
C TRP A 61 -3.10 1.98 -17.48
N ASP A 62 -3.65 2.50 -18.57
CA ASP A 62 -3.91 3.92 -18.70
C ASP A 62 -4.84 4.42 -17.58
N GLY A 63 -4.41 5.49 -16.91
CA GLY A 63 -5.08 6.06 -15.74
C GLY A 63 -5.08 5.21 -14.46
N VAL A 64 -4.42 4.04 -14.43
CA VAL A 64 -4.36 3.18 -13.23
C VAL A 64 -3.10 3.48 -12.40
N PRO A 65 -3.22 3.98 -11.16
CA PRO A 65 -2.08 4.21 -10.30
C PRO A 65 -1.56 2.89 -9.69
N PHE A 66 -0.25 2.70 -9.74
CA PHE A 66 0.47 1.64 -9.04
C PHE A 66 1.11 2.23 -7.79
N LEU A 67 0.49 1.99 -6.63
CA LEU A 67 1.00 2.47 -5.35
C LEU A 67 2.04 1.49 -4.82
N MET A 68 3.27 1.96 -4.67
CA MET A 68 4.36 1.21 -4.04
C MET A 68 4.68 1.82 -2.69
N LYS A 69 4.83 0.99 -1.66
CA LYS A 69 5.32 1.41 -0.34
C LYS A 69 6.31 0.40 0.21
N ALA A 70 7.39 0.89 0.79
CA ALA A 70 8.39 0.07 1.45
C ALA A 70 9.04 0.86 2.59
N GLY A 71 9.40 0.17 3.67
CA GLY A 71 10.15 0.80 4.75
C GLY A 71 10.59 -0.15 5.85
N LYS A 72 11.42 0.38 6.74
CA LYS A 72 11.91 -0.27 7.96
C LYS A 72 11.23 0.33 9.19
N ALA A 73 11.29 -0.38 10.31
CA ALA A 73 10.66 0.01 11.58
C ALA A 73 9.15 0.27 11.44
N LEU A 74 8.49 -0.51 10.61
CA LEU A 74 7.04 -0.48 10.44
C LEU A 74 6.35 -1.41 11.45
N HIS A 75 5.04 -1.22 11.62
CA HIS A 75 4.21 -1.98 12.55
C HIS A 75 4.23 -3.51 12.33
N THR A 76 4.35 -3.95 11.08
CA THR A 76 4.37 -5.37 10.70
C THR A 76 5.43 -5.64 9.64
N LYS A 77 6.00 -6.84 9.67
CA LYS A 77 6.75 -7.40 8.54
C LYS A 77 5.72 -7.94 7.56
N GLN A 78 5.64 -7.39 6.36
CA GLN A 78 4.70 -7.86 5.34
C GLN A 78 5.19 -7.53 3.94
N ALA A 79 5.00 -8.46 3.01
CA ALA A 79 5.09 -8.24 1.57
C ALA A 79 3.80 -8.72 0.91
N GLU A 80 3.10 -7.83 0.22
CA GLU A 80 1.77 -8.10 -0.32
C GLU A 80 1.51 -7.29 -1.58
N ILE A 81 0.78 -7.89 -2.52
CA ILE A 81 0.22 -7.23 -3.70
C ILE A 81 -1.29 -7.16 -3.50
N ARG A 82 -1.86 -5.96 -3.64
CA ARG A 82 -3.30 -5.73 -3.55
C ARG A 82 -3.80 -5.11 -4.85
N VAL A 83 -4.77 -5.76 -5.48
CA VAL A 83 -5.48 -5.24 -6.65
C VAL A 83 -6.87 -4.83 -6.19
N GLN A 84 -7.12 -3.51 -6.13
CA GLN A 84 -8.43 -2.96 -5.83
C GLN A 84 -9.22 -2.76 -7.12
N PHE A 85 -10.41 -3.37 -7.21
CA PHE A 85 -11.28 -3.23 -8.37
C PHE A 85 -12.09 -1.94 -8.30
N ARG A 86 -12.55 -1.45 -9.45
CA ARG A 86 -13.48 -0.30 -9.49
C ARG A 86 -14.80 -0.67 -8.82
N HIS A 87 -15.44 0.32 -8.24
CA HIS A 87 -16.80 0.19 -7.72
C HIS A 87 -17.77 -0.24 -8.83
N VAL A 88 -18.77 -1.05 -8.48
CA VAL A 88 -19.80 -1.52 -9.42
C VAL A 88 -20.86 -0.42 -9.59
N PRO A 89 -20.98 0.21 -10.78
CA PRO A 89 -21.97 1.27 -10.99
C PRO A 89 -23.40 0.73 -10.82
N GLY A 90 -24.28 1.54 -10.24
CA GLY A 90 -25.71 1.20 -10.12
C GLY A 90 -26.05 0.23 -8.99
N ASN A 91 -25.42 0.37 -7.82
CA ASN A 91 -25.79 -0.42 -6.64
C ASN A 91 -27.30 -0.25 -6.37
N LEU A 92 -28.04 -1.36 -6.44
CA LEU A 92 -29.49 -1.40 -6.20
C LEU A 92 -29.81 -1.39 -4.70
N TYR A 93 -28.80 -1.62 -3.84
CA TYR A 93 -28.92 -1.68 -2.38
C TYR A 93 -28.66 -0.32 -1.71
N LYS A 94 -28.99 0.79 -2.37
CA LYS A 94 -28.90 2.13 -1.79
C LYS A 94 -29.74 2.20 -0.51
N GLY A 95 -29.10 2.45 0.62
CA GLY A 95 -29.76 2.80 1.87
C GLY A 95 -30.45 1.65 2.65
N SER A 96 -30.29 0.39 2.26
CA SER A 96 -30.78 -0.74 3.06
C SER A 96 -29.60 -1.44 3.72
N PHE A 97 -29.57 -1.44 5.07
CA PHE A 97 -28.59 -2.09 5.95
C PHE A 97 -27.27 -1.35 6.22
N GLY A 98 -27.34 -0.24 6.97
CA GLY A 98 -26.43 0.13 8.08
C GLY A 98 -24.91 0.27 7.83
N THR A 99 -24.44 0.03 6.62
CA THR A 99 -23.05 0.15 6.19
C THR A 99 -23.08 0.75 4.79
N ASP A 100 -22.19 1.70 4.49
CA ASP A 100 -22.02 2.30 3.16
C ASP A 100 -21.49 1.25 2.16
N LEU A 101 -22.33 0.26 1.83
CA LEU A 101 -22.08 -0.76 0.79
C LEU A 101 -21.88 -0.10 -0.58
N ASP A 102 -22.33 1.15 -0.75
CA ASP A 102 -22.15 2.00 -1.93
C ASP A 102 -20.67 2.35 -2.24
N ARG A 103 -19.71 1.98 -1.38
CA ARG A 103 -18.28 2.28 -1.60
C ARG A 103 -17.35 1.07 -1.48
N ALA A 104 -17.88 -0.11 -1.15
CA ALA A 104 -17.05 -1.29 -0.94
C ALA A 104 -16.56 -1.84 -2.29
N THR A 105 -15.25 -1.91 -2.46
CA THR A 105 -14.60 -2.45 -3.68
C THR A 105 -14.12 -3.87 -3.43
N ASN A 106 -14.19 -4.71 -4.45
CA ASN A 106 -13.54 -6.02 -4.39
C ASN A 106 -12.02 -5.83 -4.32
N GLU A 107 -11.32 -6.72 -3.63
CA GLU A 107 -9.87 -6.70 -3.54
C GLU A 107 -9.30 -8.10 -3.71
N LEU A 108 -8.44 -8.29 -4.71
CA LEU A 108 -7.58 -9.47 -4.79
C LEU A 108 -6.30 -9.20 -4.00
N VAL A 109 -6.01 -10.03 -3.02
CA VAL A 109 -4.86 -9.91 -2.14
C VAL A 109 -3.96 -11.12 -2.33
N ILE A 110 -2.70 -10.86 -2.66
CA ILE A 110 -1.66 -11.87 -2.79
C ILE A 110 -0.60 -11.54 -1.74
N ARG A 111 -0.57 -12.32 -0.66
CA ARG A 111 0.41 -12.17 0.42
C ARG A 111 1.60 -13.08 0.16
N VAL A 112 2.78 -12.47 0.12
CA VAL A 112 4.05 -13.14 -0.15
C VAL A 112 4.75 -13.54 1.15
N GLN A 113 4.61 -12.76 2.21
CA GLN A 113 5.08 -13.12 3.56
C GLN A 113 4.58 -12.11 4.60
N PRO A 114 4.51 -12.49 5.88
CA PRO A 114 4.42 -13.87 6.38
C PRO A 114 3.06 -14.48 5.98
N ASP A 115 2.87 -15.78 6.22
CA ASP A 115 1.62 -16.49 5.98
C ASP A 115 1.15 -16.36 4.53
N GLU A 116 1.87 -17.03 3.63
CA GLU A 116 1.63 -17.03 2.20
C GLU A 116 0.18 -17.38 1.88
N GLY A 117 -0.46 -16.59 1.03
CA GLY A 117 -1.86 -16.81 0.72
C GLY A 117 -2.41 -15.89 -0.35
N ILE A 118 -3.47 -16.36 -0.98
CA ILE A 118 -4.25 -15.59 -1.96
C ILE A 118 -5.70 -15.61 -1.51
N TYR A 119 -6.30 -14.44 -1.38
CA TYR A 119 -7.71 -14.33 -1.03
C TYR A 119 -8.38 -13.16 -1.74
N LEU A 120 -9.67 -13.31 -1.99
CA LEU A 120 -10.51 -12.31 -2.63
C LEU A 120 -11.50 -11.77 -1.61
N LYS A 121 -11.46 -10.46 -1.36
CA LYS A 121 -12.51 -9.78 -0.61
C LYS A 121 -13.64 -9.43 -1.56
N ILE A 122 -14.83 -9.93 -1.27
CA ILE A 122 -16.06 -9.65 -2.01
C ILE A 122 -17.14 -9.17 -1.05
N ASN A 123 -18.06 -8.36 -1.57
CA ASN A 123 -19.27 -8.01 -0.86
C ASN A 123 -20.27 -9.17 -0.94
N ASN A 124 -20.85 -9.55 0.19
CA ASN A 124 -21.88 -10.58 0.26
C ASN A 124 -23.00 -10.14 1.21
N LYS A 125 -24.21 -10.71 1.05
CA LYS A 125 -25.30 -10.53 2.00
C LYS A 125 -24.83 -10.97 3.39
N ILE A 126 -25.14 -10.18 4.41
CA ILE A 126 -24.90 -10.56 5.81
C ILE A 126 -25.66 -11.86 6.08
N PRO A 127 -24.99 -12.93 6.55
CA PRO A 127 -25.67 -14.15 6.94
C PRO A 127 -26.64 -13.89 8.09
N GLY A 128 -27.91 -14.23 7.90
CA GLY A 128 -28.99 -13.96 8.84
C GLY A 128 -30.35 -13.82 8.15
N LEU A 129 -31.40 -13.73 8.96
CA LEU A 129 -32.74 -13.31 8.52
C LEU A 129 -32.78 -11.78 8.39
#